data_AF-A0A454VZN2-F1
#
_entry.id   AF-A0A454VZN2-F1
#
_cell.length_a   1.000
_cell.length_b   1.000
_cell.length_c   1.000
_cell.angle_alpha   90.00
_cell.angle_beta   90.00
_cell.angle_gamma   90.00
#
_symmetry.space_group_name_H-M   'P 1'
#
loop_
_entity.id
_entity.type
_entity.pdbx_description
1 polymer ?
#
loop_
_entity_poly.entity_id
_entity_poly.type
_entity_poly.pdbx_seq_one_letter_code
_entity_poly.pdbx_strand_id
1 'polypeptide(L)'
;MRRAAPAAVLAIVLALATGCGESPAGHEERLNKAAGVAAFKITCTKDLWERTKPGRYMTDSHEDAKPRKVDGPAGERGLVEITLTGAQLVDYLKTLDEDINGGPYSDPSVEQLSRRMYDAIAPVVDRIEKGKPPTEVPQAIVDDAAGLTGPTPSKNAAKS
;
A
#
# COMPACT_ATOMS: atom_id res chain seq x y z
N MET A 1 55.18 -35.75 30.55
CA MET A 1 54.49 -34.52 31.00
C MET A 1 53.51 -34.08 29.92
N ARG A 2 52.24 -33.87 30.33
CA ARG A 2 51.13 -33.07 29.78
C ARG A 2 51.08 -32.69 28.27
N ARG A 3 50.09 -33.31 27.62
CA ARG A 3 49.11 -32.90 26.58
C ARG A 3 49.17 -31.48 25.96
N ALA A 4 49.13 -31.48 24.62
CA ALA A 4 48.27 -30.76 23.66
C ALA A 4 48.05 -29.23 23.75
N ALA A 5 48.24 -28.54 22.61
CA ALA A 5 47.15 -27.83 21.89
C ALA A 5 47.62 -27.27 20.53
N PRO A 6 46.96 -27.62 19.42
CA PRO A 6 46.82 -26.72 18.27
C PRO A 6 45.33 -26.46 18.01
N ALA A 7 44.91 -25.19 17.94
CA ALA A 7 43.75 -24.72 17.17
C ALA A 7 43.42 -23.28 17.57
N ALA A 8 43.93 -22.31 16.81
CA ALA A 8 43.28 -21.00 16.75
C ALA A 8 42.32 -21.04 15.55
N VAL A 9 41.05 -21.35 15.81
CA VAL A 9 39.99 -21.29 14.78
C VAL A 9 39.60 -19.83 14.61
N LEU A 10 39.85 -19.30 13.41
CA LEU A 10 39.45 -17.98 12.97
C LEU A 10 37.93 -17.99 12.71
N ALA A 11 37.13 -17.49 13.65
CA ALA A 11 35.70 -17.31 13.46
C ALA A 11 35.42 -15.87 13.00
N ILE A 12 35.50 -15.63 11.69
CA ILE A 12 34.89 -14.44 11.07
C ILE A 12 33.40 -14.77 10.92
N VAL A 13 32.60 -14.32 11.89
CA VAL A 13 31.14 -14.39 11.81
C VAL A 13 30.68 -13.30 10.84
N LEU A 14 30.28 -13.73 9.64
CA LEU A 14 29.54 -12.89 8.69
C LEU A 14 28.16 -12.56 9.29
N ALA A 15 28.06 -11.41 9.97
CA ALA A 15 26.77 -10.83 10.35
C ALA A 15 26.22 -10.01 9.17
N LEU A 16 25.67 -10.69 8.17
CA LEU A 16 24.88 -10.08 7.09
C LEU A 16 23.45 -10.64 7.17
N ALA A 17 22.68 -10.21 8.17
CA ALA A 17 21.29 -10.64 8.33
C ALA A 17 20.41 -9.57 9.01
N THR A 18 20.51 -8.31 8.57
CA THR A 18 19.57 -7.27 8.97
C THR A 18 19.08 -6.53 7.74
N GLY A 19 17.97 -6.97 7.18
CA GLY A 19 17.32 -6.22 6.10
C GLY A 19 16.30 -6.97 5.23
N CYS A 20 15.73 -8.09 5.69
CA CYS A 20 14.52 -8.62 5.05
C CYS A 20 13.36 -8.41 6.02
N GLY A 21 12.64 -7.29 5.88
CA GLY A 21 11.28 -7.20 6.40
C GLY A 21 10.41 -8.22 5.67
N GLU A 22 9.56 -8.94 6.41
CA GLU A 22 8.63 -9.89 5.81
C GLU A 22 7.49 -9.10 5.13
N SER A 23 7.24 -9.36 3.84
CA SER A 23 6.12 -8.74 3.13
C SER A 23 4.79 -8.92 3.89
N PRO A 24 3.85 -7.96 3.85
CA PRO A 24 2.57 -8.10 4.55
C PRO A 24 1.87 -9.41 4.18
N ALA A 25 1.29 -10.07 5.17
CA ALA A 25 0.60 -11.34 4.97
C ALA A 25 -0.43 -11.25 3.83
N GLY A 26 -0.31 -12.14 2.83
CA GLY A 26 -1.19 -12.16 1.64
C GLY A 26 -0.77 -11.27 0.48
N HIS A 27 0.42 -10.64 0.52
CA HIS A 27 0.88 -9.73 -0.54
C HIS A 27 0.85 -10.36 -1.94
N GLU A 28 1.42 -11.54 -2.12
CA GLU A 28 1.41 -12.25 -3.42
C GLU A 28 0.00 -12.53 -3.96
N GLU A 29 -0.95 -12.87 -3.09
CA GLU A 29 -2.34 -13.08 -3.51
C GLU A 29 -2.97 -11.76 -3.98
N ARG A 30 -2.67 -10.65 -3.29
CA ARG A 30 -3.15 -9.31 -3.67
C ARG A 30 -2.58 -8.87 -5.02
N LEU A 31 -1.32 -9.15 -5.31
CA LEU A 31 -0.73 -8.87 -6.63
C LEU A 31 -1.49 -9.62 -7.74
N ASN A 32 -1.81 -10.90 -7.51
CA ASN A 32 -2.58 -11.69 -8.46
C ASN A 32 -4.01 -11.15 -8.67
N LYS A 33 -4.68 -10.70 -7.61
CA LYS A 33 -6.02 -10.07 -7.72
C LYS A 33 -5.96 -8.71 -8.41
N ALA A 34 -4.96 -7.89 -8.08
CA ALA A 34 -4.73 -6.59 -8.69
C ALA A 34 -4.47 -6.71 -10.20
N ALA A 35 -3.68 -7.69 -10.64
CA ALA A 35 -3.45 -7.93 -12.06
C ALA A 35 -4.74 -8.23 -12.86
N GLY A 36 -5.79 -8.73 -12.18
CA GLY A 36 -7.07 -9.10 -12.79
C GLY A 36 -8.09 -7.97 -12.90
N VAL A 37 -7.83 -6.76 -12.35
CA VAL A 37 -8.79 -5.65 -12.45
C VAL A 37 -8.53 -4.77 -13.66
N ALA A 38 -9.61 -4.32 -14.29
CA ALA A 38 -9.54 -3.35 -15.38
C ALA A 38 -9.18 -1.95 -14.87
N ALA A 39 -9.73 -1.56 -13.73
CA ALA A 39 -9.49 -0.29 -13.08
C ALA A 39 -9.61 -0.43 -11.56
N PHE A 40 -8.88 0.41 -10.84
CA PHE A 40 -8.95 0.56 -9.39
C PHE A 40 -8.86 2.05 -9.04
N LYS A 41 -9.69 2.52 -8.12
CA LYS A 41 -9.72 3.92 -7.70
C LYS A 41 -9.10 4.09 -6.32
N ILE A 42 -8.32 5.15 -6.16
CA ILE A 42 -7.79 5.58 -4.87
C ILE A 42 -8.20 7.02 -4.64
N THR A 43 -8.87 7.29 -3.54
CA THR A 43 -9.16 8.66 -3.10
C THR A 43 -8.29 9.01 -1.91
N CYS A 44 -7.41 9.99 -2.05
CA CYS A 44 -6.49 10.42 -0.99
C CYS A 44 -6.13 11.89 -1.16
N THR A 45 -5.35 12.48 -0.26
CA THR A 45 -4.81 13.83 -0.48
C THR A 45 -3.76 13.80 -1.59
N LYS A 46 -3.62 14.92 -2.32
CA LYS A 46 -2.60 15.03 -3.38
C LYS A 46 -1.19 14.77 -2.84
N ASP A 47 -0.87 15.32 -1.67
CA ASP A 47 0.44 15.12 -1.03
C ASP A 47 0.72 13.64 -0.75
N LEU A 48 -0.26 12.90 -0.23
CA LEU A 48 -0.10 11.48 0.06
C LEU A 48 0.18 10.66 -1.20
N TRP A 49 -0.52 10.97 -2.30
CA TRP A 49 -0.25 10.34 -3.60
C TRP A 49 1.17 10.65 -4.10
N GLU A 50 1.54 11.93 -4.19
CA GLU A 50 2.86 12.32 -4.73
C GLU A 50 4.02 11.74 -3.92
N ARG A 51 3.84 11.57 -2.61
CA ARG A 51 4.84 11.01 -1.70
C ARG A 51 4.86 9.49 -1.63
N THR A 52 3.95 8.79 -2.30
CA THR A 52 3.94 7.31 -2.30
C THR A 52 3.93 6.72 -3.70
N LYS A 53 3.62 7.51 -4.74
CA LYS A 53 3.53 7.01 -6.11
C LYS A 53 4.85 6.36 -6.57
N PRO A 54 4.78 5.31 -7.41
CA PRO A 54 5.96 4.70 -8.00
C PRO A 54 6.70 5.67 -8.92
N GLY A 55 8.01 5.42 -9.13
CA GLY A 55 8.79 6.13 -10.14
C GLY A 55 9.59 7.34 -9.65
N ARG A 56 9.84 7.47 -8.35
CA ARG A 56 10.80 8.48 -7.84
C ARG A 56 12.23 8.29 -8.36
N TYR A 57 12.59 7.07 -8.75
CA TYR A 57 13.95 6.70 -9.19
C TYR A 57 14.01 5.88 -10.49
N MET A 58 12.87 5.45 -11.05
CA MET A 58 12.78 4.62 -12.27
C MET A 58 11.59 5.08 -13.14
N THR A 59 11.66 4.85 -14.44
CA THR A 59 10.81 5.44 -15.49
C THR A 59 9.31 5.10 -15.41
N ASP A 60 8.49 6.15 -15.45
CA ASP A 60 7.22 6.36 -16.17
C ASP A 60 5.97 5.47 -15.97
N SER A 61 5.99 4.38 -15.19
CA SER A 61 4.82 3.47 -15.16
C SER A 61 3.50 4.08 -14.65
N HIS A 62 3.56 5.26 -13.99
CA HIS A 62 2.41 5.94 -13.39
C HIS A 62 2.22 7.38 -13.83
N GLU A 63 2.96 7.89 -14.82
CA GLU A 63 2.83 9.27 -15.30
C GLU A 63 1.42 9.57 -15.87
N ASP A 64 0.75 8.54 -16.39
CA ASP A 64 -0.63 8.63 -16.87
C ASP A 64 -1.68 8.54 -15.75
N ALA A 65 -1.30 8.07 -14.56
CA ALA A 65 -2.18 7.99 -13.38
C ALA A 65 -2.29 9.35 -12.67
N LYS A 66 -2.84 10.34 -13.38
CA LYS A 66 -2.91 11.73 -12.92
C LYS A 66 -4.03 11.90 -11.88
N PRO A 67 -3.75 12.56 -10.73
CA PRO A 67 -4.77 12.90 -9.76
C PRO A 67 -5.86 13.80 -10.37
N ARG A 68 -7.12 13.35 -10.26
CA ARG A 68 -8.30 14.13 -10.62
C ARG A 68 -8.89 14.78 -9.38
N LYS A 69 -9.33 16.03 -9.49
CA LYS A 69 -10.06 16.68 -8.40
C LYS A 69 -11.38 15.96 -8.13
N VAL A 70 -11.67 15.70 -6.86
CA VAL A 70 -12.98 15.19 -6.42
C VAL A 70 -13.93 16.37 -6.22
N ASP A 71 -15.23 16.17 -6.49
CA ASP A 71 -16.24 17.21 -6.27
C ASP A 71 -16.75 17.22 -4.81
N GLY A 72 -17.39 18.32 -4.42
CA GLY A 72 -18.06 18.45 -3.12
C GLY A 72 -17.11 18.50 -1.91
N PRO A 73 -17.59 18.16 -0.70
CA PRO A 73 -16.84 18.33 0.56
C PRO A 73 -15.52 17.55 0.62
N ALA A 74 -15.39 16.46 -0.13
CA ALA A 74 -14.14 15.72 -0.26
C ALA A 74 -13.09 16.54 -1.03
N GLY A 75 -13.48 17.14 -2.16
CA GLY A 75 -12.63 18.03 -2.95
C GLY A 75 -12.23 19.31 -2.22
N GLU A 76 -13.14 19.89 -1.44
CA GLU A 76 -12.87 21.07 -0.62
C GLU A 76 -11.80 20.82 0.44
N ARG A 77 -11.71 19.57 0.93
CA ARG A 77 -10.65 19.11 1.84
C ARG A 77 -9.34 18.73 1.14
N GLY A 78 -9.26 18.91 -0.18
CA GLY A 78 -8.06 18.64 -0.97
C GLY A 78 -7.88 17.16 -1.35
N LEU A 79 -8.95 16.35 -1.30
CA LEU A 79 -8.90 14.98 -1.81
C LEU A 79 -8.92 14.95 -3.34
N VAL A 80 -8.18 14.00 -3.87
CA VAL A 80 -8.05 13.67 -5.28
C VAL A 80 -8.37 12.20 -5.51
N GLU A 81 -8.84 11.88 -6.71
CA GLU A 81 -9.10 10.51 -7.17
C GLU A 81 -8.03 10.14 -8.20
N ILE A 82 -7.38 9.01 -7.98
CA ILE A 82 -6.42 8.39 -8.90
C ILE A 82 -7.07 7.13 -9.42
N THR A 83 -7.00 6.90 -10.73
CA THR A 83 -7.44 5.64 -11.34
C THR A 83 -6.22 4.89 -11.87
N LEU A 84 -6.04 3.66 -11.40
CA LEU A 84 -4.96 2.76 -11.79
C LEU A 84 -5.52 1.61 -12.62
N THR A 85 -4.77 1.18 -13.64
CA THR A 85 -4.97 -0.13 -14.25
C THR A 85 -4.51 -1.25 -13.30
N GLY A 86 -4.87 -2.51 -13.60
CA GLY A 86 -4.40 -3.65 -12.79
C GLY A 86 -2.88 -3.76 -12.71
N ALA A 87 -2.17 -3.51 -13.81
CA ALA A 87 -0.71 -3.50 -13.84
C ALA A 87 -0.11 -2.39 -12.97
N GLN A 88 -0.67 -1.17 -13.06
CA GLN A 88 -0.27 -0.05 -12.21
C GLN A 88 -0.53 -0.34 -10.73
N LEU A 89 -1.68 -0.96 -10.39
CA LEU A 89 -1.96 -1.34 -9.02
C LEU A 89 -0.95 -2.38 -8.48
N VAL A 90 -0.54 -3.35 -9.30
CA VAL A 90 0.51 -4.32 -8.93
C VAL A 90 1.82 -3.61 -8.63
N ASP A 91 2.27 -2.74 -9.52
CA ASP A 91 3.51 -1.98 -9.35
C ASP A 91 3.44 -1.09 -8.11
N TYR A 92 2.30 -0.44 -7.88
CA TYR A 92 2.10 0.38 -6.71
C TYR A 92 2.16 -0.43 -5.40
N LEU A 93 1.48 -1.59 -5.34
CA LEU A 93 1.55 -2.47 -4.18
C LEU A 93 2.98 -2.94 -3.88
N LYS A 94 3.79 -3.20 -4.91
CA LYS A 94 5.22 -3.55 -4.73
C LYS A 94 6.03 -2.38 -4.19
N THR A 95 5.85 -1.17 -4.74
CA THR A 95 6.52 0.03 -4.21
C THR A 95 6.17 0.27 -2.75
N LEU A 96 4.90 0.11 -2.39
CA LEU A 96 4.46 0.23 -0.99
C LEU A 96 5.11 -0.84 -0.11
N ASP A 97 5.19 -2.10 -0.55
CA ASP A 97 5.87 -3.18 0.18
C ASP A 97 7.37 -2.89 0.38
N GLU A 98 8.06 -2.46 -0.68
CA GLU A 98 9.47 -2.08 -0.62
C GLU A 98 9.72 -0.95 0.37
N ASP A 99 8.91 0.11 0.34
CA ASP A 99 8.99 1.24 1.29
C ASP A 99 8.72 0.80 2.74
N ILE A 100 7.86 -0.21 2.94
CA ILE A 100 7.47 -0.73 4.26
C ILE A 100 8.54 -1.64 4.86
N ASN A 101 9.11 -2.53 4.05
CA ASN A 101 9.98 -3.61 4.52
C ASN A 101 11.47 -3.38 4.29
N GLY A 102 11.80 -2.27 3.63
CA GLY A 102 13.15 -1.97 3.19
C GLY A 102 13.47 -2.72 1.89
N GLY A 103 14.08 -1.99 0.96
CA GLY A 103 14.49 -2.51 -0.33
C GLY A 103 15.60 -1.64 -0.93
N PRO A 104 16.21 -2.06 -2.05
CA PRO A 104 17.27 -1.28 -2.71
C PRO A 104 16.84 0.14 -3.08
N TYR A 105 15.54 0.39 -3.20
CA TYR A 105 14.94 1.65 -3.62
C TYR A 105 13.96 2.24 -2.59
N SER A 106 13.87 1.65 -1.39
CA SER A 106 12.93 2.11 -0.36
C SER A 106 13.29 3.51 0.14
N ASP A 107 12.28 4.36 0.33
CA ASP A 107 12.43 5.65 1.00
C ASP A 107 11.91 5.56 2.45
N PRO A 108 12.80 5.48 3.46
CA PRO A 108 12.37 5.33 4.86
C PRO A 108 11.59 6.56 5.37
N SER A 109 11.69 7.71 4.71
CA SER A 109 10.95 8.92 5.11
C SER A 109 9.44 8.82 4.82
N VAL A 110 9.03 7.83 4.03
CA VAL A 110 7.62 7.61 3.67
C VAL A 110 7.06 6.28 4.15
N GLU A 111 7.83 5.45 4.86
CA GLU A 111 7.42 4.13 5.35
C GLU A 111 6.00 4.14 5.96
N GLN A 112 5.71 5.09 6.85
CA GLN A 112 4.40 5.19 7.52
C GLN A 112 3.27 5.63 6.57
N LEU A 113 3.58 6.45 5.57
CA LEU A 113 2.62 6.82 4.53
C LEU A 113 2.35 5.64 3.60
N SER A 114 3.39 4.90 3.24
CA SER A 114 3.28 3.71 2.42
C SER A 114 2.49 2.61 3.13
N ARG A 115 2.74 2.39 4.43
CA ARG A 115 1.94 1.50 5.28
C ARG A 115 0.47 1.90 5.31
N ARG A 116 0.18 3.18 5.53
CA ARG A 116 -1.19 3.69 5.53
C ARG A 116 -1.92 3.46 4.20
N MET A 117 -1.25 3.72 3.07
CA MET A 117 -1.83 3.46 1.75
C MET A 117 -2.08 1.97 1.55
N TYR A 118 -1.11 1.13 1.90
CA TYR A 118 -1.22 -0.31 1.80
C TYR A 118 -2.39 -0.84 2.63
N ASP A 119 -2.51 -0.43 3.89
CA ASP A 119 -3.55 -0.88 4.80
C ASP A 119 -4.96 -0.48 4.34
N ALA A 120 -5.11 0.63 3.62
CA ALA A 120 -6.38 1.03 3.03
C ALA A 120 -6.73 0.29 1.73
N ILE A 121 -5.72 -0.06 0.92
CA ILE A 121 -5.90 -0.73 -0.37
C ILE A 121 -6.10 -2.24 -0.20
N ALA A 122 -5.27 -2.87 0.65
CA ALA A 122 -5.26 -4.31 0.89
C ALA A 122 -6.65 -4.92 1.12
N PRO A 123 -7.51 -4.43 2.04
CA PRO A 123 -8.82 -5.03 2.28
C PRO A 123 -9.80 -4.87 1.10
N VAL A 124 -9.61 -3.86 0.25
CA VAL A 124 -10.40 -3.69 -0.98
C VAL A 124 -9.96 -4.72 -2.01
N VAL A 125 -8.65 -4.91 -2.16
CA VAL A 125 -8.09 -5.93 -3.07
C VAL A 125 -8.45 -7.34 -2.61
N ASP A 126 -8.46 -7.59 -1.31
CA ASP A 126 -8.78 -8.91 -0.73
C ASP A 126 -10.21 -9.36 -1.08
N ARG A 127 -11.15 -8.42 -1.27
CA ARG A 127 -12.55 -8.67 -1.67
C ARG A 127 -12.74 -8.95 -3.16
N ILE A 128 -11.72 -8.74 -4.00
CA ILE A 128 -11.82 -9.02 -5.43
C ILE A 128 -11.85 -10.54 -5.64
N GLU A 129 -12.90 -11.03 -6.28
CA GLU A 129 -13.02 -12.44 -6.64
C GLU A 129 -12.14 -12.76 -7.84
N LYS A 130 -11.29 -13.79 -7.70
CA LYS A 130 -10.41 -14.24 -8.79
C LYS A 130 -11.25 -14.72 -9.98
N GLY A 131 -10.92 -14.22 -11.17
CA GLY A 131 -11.57 -14.64 -12.42
C GLY A 131 -12.97 -14.09 -12.64
N LYS A 132 -13.46 -13.20 -11.76
CA LYS A 132 -14.70 -12.45 -11.98
C LYS A 132 -14.39 -10.95 -12.00
N PRO A 133 -14.68 -10.24 -13.12
CA PRO A 133 -14.54 -8.80 -13.12
C PRO A 133 -15.49 -8.18 -12.08
N PRO A 134 -15.03 -7.21 -11.28
CA PRO A 134 -15.88 -6.49 -10.35
C PRO A 134 -17.07 -5.84 -11.07
N THR A 135 -18.26 -5.93 -10.47
CA THR A 135 -19.47 -5.24 -10.98
C THR A 135 -19.31 -3.72 -10.94
N GLU A 136 -18.55 -3.22 -9.96
CA GLU A 136 -18.19 -1.82 -9.78
C GLU A 136 -16.68 -1.68 -9.68
N VAL A 137 -16.14 -0.53 -10.11
CA VAL A 137 -14.69 -0.26 -10.01
C VAL A 137 -14.30 -0.26 -8.52
N PRO A 138 -13.43 -1.18 -8.07
CA PRO A 138 -13.00 -1.21 -6.68
C PRO A 138 -12.34 0.11 -6.28
N GLN A 139 -12.64 0.59 -5.07
CA GLN A 139 -12.15 1.88 -4.59
C GLN A 139 -11.66 1.79 -3.14
N ALA A 140 -10.47 2.36 -2.91
CA ALA A 140 -9.94 2.64 -1.58
C ALA A 140 -10.02 4.14 -1.27
N ILE A 141 -10.33 4.50 -0.02
CA ILE A 141 -10.37 5.88 0.45
C ILE A 141 -9.42 6.02 1.63
N VAL A 142 -8.51 6.98 1.54
CA VAL A 142 -7.50 7.29 2.55
C VAL A 142 -7.71 8.74 3.00
N ASP A 143 -8.54 8.90 4.02
CA ASP A 143 -9.00 10.20 4.52
C ASP A 143 -9.13 10.19 6.05
N ASP A 144 -8.33 11.00 6.74
CA ASP A 144 -8.32 11.05 8.22
C ASP A 144 -9.55 11.74 8.82
N ALA A 145 -10.27 12.56 8.03
CA ALA A 145 -11.41 13.32 8.53
C ALA A 145 -12.73 12.51 8.49
N ALA A 146 -12.76 11.33 7.87
CA ALA A 146 -13.91 10.42 7.90
C ALA A 146 -14.21 9.86 9.31
N GLY A 147 -13.24 9.93 10.24
CA GLY A 147 -13.43 9.56 11.65
C GLY A 147 -14.28 10.53 12.48
N LEU A 148 -14.64 11.70 11.96
CA LEU A 148 -15.46 12.70 12.67
C LEU A 148 -16.97 12.54 12.43
N THR A 149 -17.38 11.69 11.49
CA THR A 149 -18.78 11.32 11.27
C THR A 149 -19.01 9.91 11.77
N GLY A 150 -18.97 9.73 13.10
CA GLY A 150 -19.53 8.55 13.74
C GLY A 150 -21.00 8.37 13.33
N PRO A 151 -21.54 7.13 13.39
CA PRO A 151 -22.92 6.86 13.00
C PRO A 151 -23.85 7.76 13.81
N THR A 152 -24.66 8.57 13.12
CA THR A 152 -25.81 9.20 13.76
C THR A 152 -26.69 8.07 14.28
N PRO A 153 -26.99 7.97 15.59
CA PRO A 153 -27.95 7.00 16.06
C PRO A 153 -29.29 7.33 15.39
N SER A 154 -29.69 6.45 14.48
CA SER A 154 -30.97 6.53 13.80
C SER A 154 -32.07 6.41 14.85
N LYS A 155 -32.64 7.55 15.28
CA LYS A 155 -33.87 7.58 16.08
C LYS A 155 -35.04 7.20 15.18
N ASN A 156 -35.14 5.92 14.84
CA ASN A 156 -36.42 5.29 14.52
C ASN A 156 -36.86 4.49 15.74
N ALA A 157 -37.52 5.20 16.65
CA ALA A 157 -38.44 4.60 17.63
C ALA A 157 -39.58 5.60 17.86
N ALA A 158 -40.46 5.67 16.87
CA ALA A 158 -41.81 6.18 17.04
C ALA A 158 -42.78 5.01 16.94
N LYS A 159 -43.76 4.98 17.86
CA LYS A 159 -44.90 4.08 18.03
C LYS A 159 -44.62 2.69 18.62
N SER A 160 -45.06 2.51 19.88
CA SER A 160 -46.42 2.00 20.13
C SER A 160 -46.96 2.47 21.47
#